data_AF-A0A3N1R992-F1
#
_entry.id   AF-A0A3N1R992-F1
#
_cell.length_a   1.000
_cell.length_b   1.000
_cell.length_c   1.000
_cell.angle_alpha   90.00
_cell.angle_beta   90.00
_cell.angle_gamma   90.00
#
_symmetry.space_group_name_H-M   'P 1'
#
loop_
_entity.id
_entity.type
_entity.pdbx_description
1 polymer ?
#
loop_
_entity_poly.entity_id
_entity_poly.type
_entity_poly.pdbx_seq_one_letter_code
_entity_poly.pdbx_strand_id
1 'polypeptide(L)'
;MTDNQDKKSQRVGDGRVFFRYLLEHFGPKENHNATAQRVLSIGQEKYGAERDSLAGKHLRSWADGTRIVPKWAYSAALDLCLESGFEPESEDQVIACWKTWQSAQPEKPLPALMSEFRSVVPLTEEQESTLTDYLGLTP
;
A
#
# COMPACT_ATOMS: atom_id res chain seq x y z
N MET A 1 21.22 13.00 -30.61
CA MET A 1 20.66 11.68 -30.23
C MET A 1 19.75 11.95 -29.06
N THR A 2 18.46 12.02 -29.34
CA THR A 2 17.45 12.60 -28.46
C THR A 2 17.12 11.61 -27.34
N ASP A 3 17.13 12.11 -26.11
CA ASP A 3 16.72 11.45 -24.88
C ASP A 3 15.45 10.62 -25.05
N ASN A 4 15.64 9.31 -25.22
CA ASN A 4 14.60 8.29 -25.18
C ASN A 4 14.68 7.52 -23.85
N GLN A 5 14.89 8.25 -22.74
CA GLN A 5 14.53 7.74 -21.43
C GLN A 5 13.03 7.97 -21.28
N ASP A 6 12.29 7.01 -21.83
CA ASP A 6 10.90 6.74 -21.47
C ASP A 6 10.71 7.08 -19.99
N LYS A 7 9.99 8.18 -19.76
CA LYS A 7 9.30 8.44 -18.51
C LYS A 7 8.53 7.16 -18.24
N LYS A 8 9.07 6.25 -17.42
CA LYS A 8 8.33 5.13 -16.84
C LYS A 8 7.05 5.78 -16.32
N SER A 9 5.94 5.62 -17.04
CA SER A 9 4.69 6.27 -16.68
C SER A 9 4.49 6.05 -15.20
N GLN A 10 4.56 7.13 -14.43
CA GLN A 10 4.50 7.08 -12.98
C GLN A 10 3.19 6.35 -12.68
N ARG A 11 3.29 5.13 -12.17
CA ARG A 11 2.12 4.28 -11.98
C ARG A 11 1.34 4.92 -10.84
N VAL A 12 0.27 5.63 -11.18
CA VAL A 12 -0.64 6.24 -10.21
C VAL A 12 -1.10 5.16 -9.21
N GLY A 13 -1.02 5.49 -7.92
CA GLY A 13 -1.32 4.53 -6.86
C GLY A 13 -0.32 3.38 -6.76
N ASP A 14 0.98 3.68 -6.68
CA ASP A 14 2.01 2.69 -6.37
C ASP A 14 2.03 2.38 -4.87
N GLY A 15 1.57 1.18 -4.49
CA GLY A 15 1.56 0.67 -3.10
C GLY A 15 2.94 0.54 -2.46
N ARG A 16 4.04 0.82 -3.18
CA ARG A 16 5.38 0.84 -2.57
C ARG A 16 5.57 1.94 -1.54
N VAL A 17 4.69 2.95 -1.52
CA VAL A 17 4.69 3.97 -0.47
C VAL A 17 4.57 3.37 0.93
N PHE A 18 3.86 2.25 1.09
CA PHE A 18 3.71 1.59 2.40
C PHE A 18 5.05 1.08 2.93
N PHE A 19 5.88 0.46 2.08
CA PHE A 19 7.20 -0.01 2.52
C PHE A 19 8.14 1.13 2.88
N ARG A 20 8.06 2.26 2.16
CA ARG A 20 8.82 3.47 2.50
C ARG A 20 8.40 4.01 3.86
N TYR A 21 7.09 4.19 4.07
CA TYR A 21 6.55 4.61 5.36
C TYR A 21 6.99 3.69 6.50
N LEU A 22 6.86 2.37 6.35
CA LEU A 22 7.24 1.42 7.40
C LEU A 22 8.73 1.52 7.75
N LEU A 23 9.61 1.66 6.76
CA LEU A 23 11.05 1.82 6.98
C LEU A 23 11.37 3.15 7.69
N GLU A 24 10.70 4.24 7.33
CA GLU A 24 10.91 5.56 7.93
C GLU A 24 10.32 5.66 9.35
N HIS A 25 9.11 5.11 9.55
CA HIS A 25 8.39 5.13 10.82
C HIS A 25 9.05 4.23 11.87
N PHE A 26 9.47 3.02 11.48
CA PHE A 26 10.07 2.04 12.40
C PHE A 26 11.59 2.05 12.41
N GLY A 27 12.26 2.48 11.36
CA GLY A 27 13.74 2.46 11.26
C GLY A 27 14.47 3.13 12.43
N PRO A 28 14.00 4.27 12.97
CA PRO A 28 14.59 4.88 14.17
C PRO A 28 14.31 4.11 15.48
N LYS A 29 13.28 3.26 15.51
CA LYS A 29 12.75 2.58 16.71
C LYS A 29 13.22 1.13 16.81
N GLU A 30 13.43 0.46 15.68
CA GLU A 30 13.74 -0.95 15.61
C GLU A 30 14.57 -1.32 14.38
N ASN A 31 15.16 -2.50 14.42
CA ASN A 31 15.82 -3.09 13.26
C ASN A 31 14.78 -3.40 12.16
N HIS A 32 15.06 -3.03 10.91
CA HIS A 32 14.21 -3.33 9.76
C HIS A 32 13.86 -4.83 9.58
N ASN A 33 14.63 -5.75 10.17
CA ASN A 33 14.26 -7.17 10.22
C ASN A 33 13.04 -7.43 11.12
N ALA A 34 12.88 -6.69 12.22
CA ALA A 34 11.71 -6.79 13.08
C ALA A 34 10.45 -6.32 12.33
N THR A 35 10.54 -5.18 11.62
CA THR A 35 9.46 -4.67 10.78
C THR A 35 9.11 -5.65 9.66
N ALA A 36 10.12 -6.25 9.01
CA ALA A 36 9.91 -7.29 8.01
C ALA A 36 9.20 -8.52 8.58
N GLN A 37 9.53 -8.92 9.81
CA GLN A 37 8.85 -10.03 10.46
C GLN A 37 7.39 -9.70 10.78
N ARG A 38 7.06 -8.46 11.17
CA ARG A 38 5.66 -8.02 11.35
C ARG A 38 4.86 -8.12 10.06
N VAL A 39 5.41 -7.57 8.96
CA VAL A 39 4.78 -7.67 7.64
C VAL A 39 4.58 -9.13 7.23
N LEU A 40 5.56 -10.00 7.48
CA LEU A 40 5.41 -11.42 7.19
C LEU A 40 4.33 -12.08 8.05
N SER A 41 4.28 -11.77 9.34
CA SER A 41 3.31 -12.36 10.28
C SER A 41 1.88 -12.01 9.86
N ILE A 42 1.61 -10.74 9.55
CA ILE A 42 0.31 -10.30 9.01
C ILE A 42 0.02 -11.00 7.68
N GLY A 43 1.01 -11.09 6.79
CA GLY A 43 0.90 -11.79 5.51
C GLY A 43 0.50 -13.26 5.65
N GLN A 44 1.09 -13.96 6.61
CA GLN A 44 0.80 -15.37 6.90
C GLN A 44 -0.60 -15.54 7.50
N GLU A 45 -0.94 -14.71 8.48
CA GLU A 45 -2.21 -14.80 9.21
C GLU A 45 -3.43 -14.45 8.35
N LYS A 46 -3.35 -13.38 7.56
CA LYS A 46 -4.52 -12.81 6.85
C LYS A 46 -4.53 -13.07 5.35
N TYR A 47 -3.37 -13.23 4.72
CA TYR A 47 -3.23 -13.16 3.25
C TYR A 47 -2.55 -14.38 2.62
N GLY A 48 -2.37 -15.47 3.38
CA GLY A 48 -1.86 -16.74 2.87
C GLY A 48 -0.41 -16.69 2.38
N ALA A 49 0.45 -15.89 3.00
CA ALA A 49 1.86 -15.85 2.62
C ALA A 49 2.57 -17.18 2.96
N GLU A 50 2.98 -17.94 1.93
CA GLU A 50 3.70 -19.23 2.10
C GLU A 50 5.21 -19.08 2.39
N ARG A 51 5.65 -17.88 2.80
CA ARG A 51 7.08 -17.58 2.93
C ARG A 51 7.56 -17.84 4.35
N ASP A 52 8.68 -18.55 4.50
CA ASP A 52 9.21 -18.87 5.84
C ASP A 52 9.91 -17.69 6.53
N SER A 53 10.52 -16.79 5.75
CA SER A 53 11.30 -15.68 6.31
C SER A 53 11.31 -14.43 5.44
N LEU A 54 11.32 -13.28 6.11
CA LEU A 54 11.43 -11.96 5.49
C LEU A 54 12.41 -11.10 6.28
N ALA A 55 13.49 -10.67 5.63
CA ALA A 55 14.46 -9.72 6.17
C ALA A 55 14.20 -8.28 5.68
N GLY A 56 14.69 -7.29 6.42
CA GLY A 56 14.55 -5.86 6.11
C GLY A 56 15.15 -5.44 4.77
N LYS A 57 16.12 -6.20 4.22
CA LYS A 57 16.62 -5.98 2.86
C LYS A 57 15.53 -6.16 1.79
N HIS A 58 14.54 -7.02 2.03
CA HIS A 58 13.43 -7.19 1.10
C HIS A 58 12.51 -5.98 1.12
N LEU A 59 12.19 -5.44 2.30
CA LEU A 59 11.40 -4.22 2.43
C LEU A 59 12.07 -3.05 1.68
N ARG A 60 13.39 -2.88 1.84
CA ARG A 60 14.15 -1.87 1.08
C ARG A 60 14.06 -2.10 -0.43
N SER A 61 14.32 -3.32 -0.89
CA SER A 61 14.19 -3.64 -2.32
C SER A 61 12.79 -3.41 -2.89
N TRP A 62 11.75 -3.62 -2.08
CA TRP A 62 10.37 -3.35 -2.47
C TRP A 62 10.06 -1.86 -2.50
N ALA A 63 10.50 -1.11 -1.48
CA ALA A 63 10.40 0.34 -1.42
C ALA A 63 11.08 1.02 -2.63
N ASP A 64 12.30 0.60 -2.95
CA ASP A 64 13.11 1.12 -4.06
C ASP A 64 12.61 0.62 -5.44
N GLY A 65 11.68 -0.33 -5.46
CA GLY A 65 11.16 -0.93 -6.68
C GLY A 65 12.16 -1.79 -7.44
N THR A 66 13.24 -2.23 -6.80
CA THR A 66 14.28 -3.10 -7.38
C THR A 66 13.87 -4.57 -7.44
N ARG A 67 12.80 -4.95 -6.74
CA ARG A 67 12.21 -6.30 -6.79
C ARG A 67 10.70 -6.26 -6.98
N ILE A 68 10.18 -7.34 -7.55
CA ILE A 68 8.73 -7.59 -7.60
C ILE A 68 8.22 -7.81 -6.19
N VAL A 69 7.09 -7.20 -5.88
CA VAL A 69 6.40 -7.29 -4.60
C VAL A 69 5.25 -8.31 -4.75
N PRO A 70 5.17 -9.35 -3.91
CA PRO A 70 4.02 -10.23 -3.85
C PRO A 70 2.75 -9.49 -3.43
N LYS A 71 1.57 -9.88 -3.95
CA LYS A 71 0.29 -9.22 -3.62
C LYS A 71 0.02 -9.16 -2.11
N TRP A 72 0.20 -10.29 -1.42
CA TRP A 72 0.01 -10.38 0.04
C TRP A 72 0.84 -9.36 0.81
N ALA A 73 2.04 -8.99 0.30
CA ALA A 73 2.94 -8.09 0.99
C ALA A 73 2.47 -6.64 0.90
N TYR A 74 1.77 -6.24 -0.17
CA TYR A 74 1.12 -4.93 -0.23
C TYR A 74 0.00 -4.83 0.79
N SER A 75 -0.89 -5.84 0.86
CA SER A 75 -2.01 -5.84 1.81
C SER A 75 -1.51 -5.86 3.26
N ALA A 76 -0.55 -6.72 3.58
CA ALA A 76 0.05 -6.78 4.92
C ALA A 76 0.78 -5.48 5.30
N ALA A 77 1.45 -4.82 4.35
CA ALA A 77 2.08 -3.53 4.60
C ALA A 77 1.05 -2.42 4.83
N LEU A 78 -0.06 -2.40 4.07
CA LEU A 78 -1.14 -1.45 4.29
C LEU A 78 -1.74 -1.61 5.69
N ASP A 79 -2.07 -2.83 6.12
CA ASP A 79 -2.57 -3.10 7.47
C ASP A 79 -1.63 -2.55 8.54
N LEU A 80 -0.34 -2.88 8.45
CA LEU A 80 0.65 -2.40 9.42
C LEU A 80 0.83 -0.88 9.39
N CYS A 81 0.76 -0.26 8.21
CA CYS A 81 0.77 1.20 8.07
C CYS A 81 -0.40 1.82 8.83
N LEU A 82 -1.62 1.35 8.59
CA LEU A 82 -2.84 1.88 9.22
C LEU A 82 -2.81 1.67 10.74
N GLU A 83 -2.39 0.48 11.21
CA GLU A 83 -2.17 0.20 12.64
C GLU A 83 -1.11 1.12 13.28
N SER A 84 -0.20 1.65 12.48
CA SER A 84 0.87 2.57 12.91
C SER A 84 0.51 4.05 12.76
N GLY A 85 -0.71 4.38 12.34
CA GLY A 85 -1.18 5.75 12.15
C GLY A 85 -0.76 6.37 10.82
N PHE A 86 -0.64 5.58 9.75
CA PHE A 86 -0.47 6.12 8.40
C PHE A 86 -1.75 6.83 7.94
N GLU A 87 -1.59 8.07 7.48
CA GLU A 87 -2.63 8.85 6.82
C GLU A 87 -2.12 9.18 5.41
N PRO A 88 -2.90 8.88 4.35
CA PRO A 88 -2.49 9.24 3.00
C PRO A 88 -2.47 10.77 2.87
N GLU A 89 -1.43 11.33 2.26
CA GLU A 89 -1.28 12.79 2.12
C GLU A 89 -1.52 13.29 0.70
N SER A 90 -1.38 12.41 -0.30
CA SER A 90 -1.50 12.76 -1.72
C SER A 90 -2.51 11.88 -2.43
N GLU A 91 -3.03 12.37 -3.57
CA GLU A 91 -3.89 11.61 -4.48
C GLU A 91 -3.29 10.23 -4.81
N ASP A 92 -1.99 10.18 -5.12
CA ASP A 92 -1.29 8.92 -5.39
C ASP A 92 -1.36 7.95 -4.19
N GLN A 93 -1.25 8.44 -2.96
CA GLN A 93 -1.34 7.59 -1.77
C GLN A 93 -2.77 7.12 -1.50
N VAL A 94 -3.76 7.98 -1.72
CA VAL A 94 -5.18 7.62 -1.62
C VAL A 94 -5.51 6.48 -2.61
N ILE A 95 -5.10 6.64 -3.87
CA ILE A 95 -5.32 5.64 -4.92
C ILE A 95 -4.52 4.36 -4.62
N ALA A 96 -3.31 4.46 -4.06
CA ALA A 96 -2.54 3.29 -3.62
C ALA A 96 -3.26 2.51 -2.51
N CYS A 97 -3.83 3.20 -1.52
CA CYS A 97 -4.61 2.60 -0.44
C CYS A 97 -5.82 1.88 -1.01
N TRP A 98 -6.60 2.56 -1.87
CA TRP A 98 -7.78 1.97 -2.49
C TRP A 98 -7.45 0.70 -3.26
N LYS A 99 -6.51 0.75 -4.22
CA LYS A 99 -6.16 -0.39 -5.07
C LYS A 99 -5.66 -1.58 -4.25
N THR A 100 -4.88 -1.30 -3.22
CA THR A 100 -4.31 -2.35 -2.35
C THR A 100 -5.38 -2.98 -1.49
N TRP A 101 -6.19 -2.17 -0.82
CA TRP A 101 -7.30 -2.63 0.01
C TRP A 101 -8.33 -3.41 -0.81
N GLN A 102 -8.76 -2.87 -1.95
CA GLN A 102 -9.73 -3.48 -2.86
C GLN A 102 -9.26 -4.85 -3.35
N SER A 103 -7.97 -4.99 -3.67
CA SER A 103 -7.42 -6.26 -4.19
C SER A 103 -7.48 -7.43 -3.20
N ALA A 104 -7.67 -7.14 -1.91
CA ALA A 104 -7.83 -8.13 -0.86
C ALA A 104 -9.31 -8.40 -0.51
N GLN A 105 -10.25 -7.64 -1.08
CA GLN A 105 -11.67 -7.82 -0.79
C GLN A 105 -12.30 -8.90 -1.68
N PRO A 106 -13.30 -9.64 -1.18
CA PRO A 106 -14.14 -10.46 -2.04
C PRO A 106 -14.94 -9.57 -3.01
N GLU A 107 -15.45 -10.16 -4.08
CA GLU A 107 -16.25 -9.45 -5.07
C GLU A 107 -17.51 -8.87 -4.42
N LYS A 108 -17.63 -7.54 -4.45
CA LYS A 108 -18.73 -6.76 -3.89
C LYS A 108 -19.06 -5.60 -4.83
N PRO A 109 -20.31 -5.10 -4.81
CA PRO A 109 -20.66 -3.88 -5.53
C PRO A 109 -19.83 -2.68 -5.06
N LEU A 110 -19.44 -1.80 -5.99
CA LEU A 110 -18.59 -0.65 -5.72
C LEU A 110 -19.09 0.25 -4.56
N PRO A 111 -20.40 0.54 -4.42
CA PRO A 111 -20.87 1.34 -3.28
C PRO A 111 -20.59 0.70 -1.91
N ALA A 112 -20.71 -0.63 -1.80
CA ALA A 112 -20.40 -1.34 -0.57
C ALA A 112 -18.89 -1.32 -0.27
N LEU A 113 -18.06 -1.53 -1.30
CA LEU A 113 -16.60 -1.42 -1.17
C LEU A 113 -16.16 -0.03 -0.72
N MET A 114 -16.74 1.03 -1.28
CA MET A 114 -16.41 2.40 -0.87
C MET A 114 -16.80 2.68 0.58
N SER A 115 -18.00 2.27 0.98
CA SER A 115 -18.46 2.45 2.37
C SER A 115 -17.54 1.74 3.36
N GLU A 116 -17.11 0.52 3.05
CA GLU A 116 -16.18 -0.23 3.90
C GLU A 116 -14.79 0.41 3.89
N PHE A 117 -14.28 0.82 2.73
CA PHE A 117 -12.97 1.46 2.61
C PHE A 117 -12.86 2.72 3.49
N ARG A 118 -13.90 3.57 3.48
CA ARG A 118 -13.97 4.79 4.30
C ARG A 118 -13.97 4.52 5.81
N SER A 119 -14.37 3.33 6.22
CA SER A 119 -14.32 2.93 7.63
C SER A 119 -12.93 2.42 8.08
N VAL A 120 -12.06 2.12 7.13
CA VAL A 120 -10.74 1.49 7.37
C VAL A 120 -9.60 2.48 7.13
N VAL A 121 -9.67 3.27 6.05
CA VAL A 121 -8.64 4.24 5.70
C VAL A 121 -9.09 5.63 6.10
N PRO A 122 -8.33 6.37 6.93
CA PRO A 122 -8.67 7.73 7.28
C PRO A 122 -8.51 8.62 6.06
N LEU A 123 -9.60 9.21 5.58
CA LEU A 123 -9.62 10.15 4.46
C LEU A 123 -10.25 11.46 4.88
N THR A 124 -9.74 12.56 4.34
CA THR A 124 -10.43 13.85 4.37
C THR A 124 -11.52 13.91 3.29
N GLU A 125 -12.45 14.87 3.39
CA GLU A 125 -13.49 15.09 2.36
C GLU A 125 -12.89 15.33 0.97
N GLU A 126 -11.78 16.07 0.88
CA GLU A 126 -11.06 16.32 -0.37
C GLU A 126 -10.51 15.02 -0.97
N GLN A 127 -9.92 14.15 -0.14
CA GLN A 127 -9.39 12.86 -0.58
C GLN A 127 -10.49 11.89 -0.99
N GLU A 128 -11.66 11.94 -0.35
CA GLU A 128 -12.85 11.21 -0.81
C GLU A 128 -13.31 11.67 -2.19
N SER A 129 -13.27 12.98 -2.45
CA SER A 129 -13.58 13.54 -3.77
C SER A 129 -12.59 13.02 -4.82
N THR A 130 -11.29 13.10 -4.53
CA THR A 130 -10.23 12.57 -5.41
C THR A 130 -10.45 11.09 -5.74
N LEU A 131 -10.80 10.27 -4.75
CA LEU A 131 -11.08 8.85 -4.99
C LEU A 131 -12.32 8.65 -5.86
N THR A 132 -13.36 9.46 -5.65
CA THR A 132 -14.62 9.41 -6.43
C THR A 132 -14.36 9.75 -7.90
N ASP A 133 -13.53 10.76 -8.16
CA ASP A 133 -13.08 11.14 -9.50
C ASP A 133 -12.25 10.05 -10.17
N TYR A 134 -11.29 9.48 -9.45
CA TYR A 134 -10.48 8.35 -9.94
C TYR A 134 -11.33 7.15 -10.36
N LEU A 135 -12.44 6.91 -9.66
CA LEU A 135 -13.38 5.81 -9.95
C LEU A 135 -14.39 6.14 -11.06
N GLY A 136 -14.39 7.37 -11.59
CA GLY A 136 -15.35 7.80 -12.61
C GLY A 136 -16.78 7.86 -12.10
N LEU A 137 -16.95 8.19 -10.82
CA LEU A 137 -18.26 8.29 -10.17
C LEU A 137 -18.79 9.72 -10.09
N THR A 138 -18.07 10.68 -10.64
CA THR A 138 -18.57 12.03 -10.83
C THR A 138 -19.66 12.06 -11.92
N PRO A 139 -20.79 12.77 -11.69
CA PRO A 139 -21.91 12.84 -12.64
C PRO A 139 -21.56 13.42 -14.02
#